data_AF-T1BIF0-F1
#
_entry.id   AF-T1BIF0-F1
#
_cell.length_a   1.000
_cell.length_b   1.000
_cell.length_c   1.000
_cell.angle_alpha   90.00
_cell.angle_beta   90.00
_cell.angle_gamma   90.00
#
_symmetry.space_group_name_H-M   'P 1'
#
loop_
_entity.id
_entity.type
_entity.pdbx_description
1 polymer ?
#
loop_
_entity_poly.entity_id
_entity_poly.type
_entity_poly.pdbx_seq_one_letter_code
_entity_poly.pdbx_strand_id
1 'polypeptide(L)'
;MLAAPYVVGVAHAGGNSFREQLRRKIEHIVVIFQENRSFDHYFGTFRPANGQRVTNLLDRAGRIDAKFLGLQTNPAGIPYPTLPLPYGRIPGFDAVELPNLPFHLAPYLPADSNVHWDPEHRFFRMMAEVNNGRMDRFVALALERRSKLSTAELAKLSPEELGFDLATPSGPVLGHYRAEDIPFYHQLAHRYVLFDRFYQAMSGGSTGNALYLVA
;
A
#
# COMPACT_ATOMS: atom_id res chain seq x y z
N MET A 1 2.25 53.40 1.08
CA MET A 1 2.07 53.36 -0.38
C MET A 1 1.87 51.89 -0.76
N LEU A 2 0.62 51.47 -0.97
CA LEU A 2 0.28 50.09 -1.35
C LEU A 2 0.54 49.91 -2.86
N ALA A 3 1.21 48.82 -3.25
CA ALA A 3 1.26 48.35 -4.62
C ALA A 3 0.46 47.03 -4.72
N ALA A 4 -0.64 47.06 -5.47
CA ALA A 4 -1.42 45.86 -5.80
C ALA A 4 -0.69 45.05 -6.89
N PRO A 5 -0.74 43.71 -6.89
CA PRO A 5 -0.24 42.93 -8.01
C PRO A 5 -1.20 43.03 -9.21
N TYR A 6 -0.59 43.12 -10.38
CA TYR A 6 -1.24 43.16 -11.68
C TYR A 6 -2.12 41.92 -11.91
N VAL A 7 -3.40 42.15 -12.20
CA VAL A 7 -4.29 41.14 -12.78
C VAL A 7 -3.93 41.03 -14.26
N VAL A 8 -3.24 39.96 -14.64
CA VAL A 8 -3.09 39.57 -16.05
C VAL A 8 -4.45 39.07 -16.54
N GLY A 9 -4.96 39.72 -17.59
CA GLY A 9 -6.28 39.46 -18.15
C GLY A 9 -6.47 38.01 -18.59
N VAL A 10 -7.64 37.46 -18.28
CA VAL A 10 -8.09 36.17 -18.79
C VAL A 10 -8.54 36.37 -20.24
N ALA A 11 -7.68 36.03 -21.19
CA ALA A 11 -8.08 35.88 -22.58
C ALA A 11 -9.04 34.68 -22.68
N HIS A 12 -10.32 34.94 -22.94
CA HIS A 12 -11.26 33.92 -23.39
C HIS A 12 -10.94 33.59 -24.86
N ALA A 13 -10.07 32.61 -25.07
CA ALA A 13 -9.90 32.01 -26.39
C ALA A 13 -11.08 31.06 -26.66
N GLY A 14 -11.88 31.37 -27.67
CA GLY A 14 -12.95 30.52 -28.22
C GLY A 14 -12.41 29.27 -28.95
N GLY A 15 -11.63 28.45 -28.25
CA GLY A 15 -11.25 27.10 -28.66
C GLY A 15 -12.04 26.08 -27.85
N ASN A 16 -12.50 25.00 -28.50
CA ASN A 16 -13.24 23.91 -27.85
C ASN A 16 -12.65 23.59 -26.47
N SER A 17 -13.51 23.56 -25.46
CA SER A 17 -13.09 23.31 -24.08
C SER A 17 -12.28 22.02 -24.00
N PHE A 18 -11.34 21.92 -23.06
CA PHE A 18 -10.55 20.68 -22.86
C PHE A 18 -11.44 19.43 -22.78
N ARG A 19 -12.62 19.57 -22.17
CA ARG A 19 -13.65 18.52 -22.10
C ARG A 19 -14.20 18.11 -23.47
N GLU A 20 -14.45 19.06 -24.36
CA GLU A 20 -14.87 18.77 -25.74
C GLU A 20 -13.77 18.08 -26.54
N GLN A 21 -12.51 18.47 -26.34
CA GLN A 21 -11.37 17.81 -26.99
C GLN A 21 -11.22 16.36 -26.51
N LEU A 22 -11.38 16.09 -25.21
CA LEU A 22 -11.36 14.73 -24.67
C LEU A 22 -12.50 13.88 -25.24
N ARG A 23 -13.74 14.39 -25.25
CA ARG A 23 -14.91 13.69 -25.78
C ARG A 23 -14.80 13.37 -27.28
N ARG A 24 -14.02 14.14 -28.04
CA ARG A 24 -13.74 13.86 -29.46
C ARG A 24 -12.63 12.83 -29.68
N LYS A 25 -11.80 12.58 -28.69
CA LYS A 25 -10.62 11.68 -28.81
C LYS A 25 -10.78 10.35 -28.08
N ILE A 26 -11.69 10.27 -27.10
CA ILE A 26 -11.92 9.08 -26.28
C ILE A 26 -13.40 8.69 -26.40
N GLU A 27 -13.65 7.59 -27.12
CA GLU A 27 -14.99 7.04 -27.31
C GLU A 27 -15.32 5.95 -26.27
N HIS A 28 -14.30 5.21 -25.81
CA HIS A 28 -14.47 4.10 -24.90
C HIS A 28 -13.54 4.24 -23.69
N ILE A 29 -14.08 3.97 -22.51
CA ILE A 29 -13.33 3.85 -21.26
C ILE A 29 -13.57 2.44 -20.74
N VAL A 30 -12.50 1.66 -20.62
CA VAL A 30 -12.52 0.33 -19.99
C VAL A 30 -11.87 0.46 -18.63
N VAL A 31 -12.60 0.09 -17.59
CA VAL A 31 -12.11 0.09 -16.20
C VAL A 31 -11.86 -1.35 -15.78
N ILE A 32 -10.60 -1.70 -15.54
CA ILE A 32 -10.20 -2.98 -14.95
C ILE A 32 -9.96 -2.75 -13.46
N PHE A 33 -10.88 -3.24 -12.63
CA PHE A 33 -10.81 -3.12 -11.18
C PHE A 33 -10.21 -4.39 -10.56
N GLN A 34 -9.08 -4.26 -9.88
CA GLN A 34 -8.31 -5.36 -9.30
C GLN A 34 -8.36 -5.35 -7.76
N GLU A 35 -7.89 -6.43 -7.14
CA GLU A 35 -7.86 -6.72 -5.70
C GLU A 35 -6.50 -7.31 -5.32
N ASN A 36 -6.04 -7.44 -4.06
CA ASN A 36 -5.95 -6.47 -2.96
C ASN A 36 -4.45 -6.13 -2.86
N ARG A 37 -4.00 -5.08 -3.54
CA ARG A 37 -2.56 -4.81 -3.71
C ARG A 37 -2.27 -3.33 -3.51
N SER A 38 -1.35 -3.03 -2.59
CA SER A 38 -0.88 -1.67 -2.37
C SER A 38 0.05 -1.22 -3.50
N PHE A 39 0.23 0.10 -3.63
CA PHE A 39 1.19 0.64 -4.59
C PHE A 39 2.60 0.12 -4.33
N ASP A 40 3.06 0.12 -3.08
CA ASP A 40 4.41 -0.34 -2.74
C ASP A 40 4.62 -1.84 -3.00
N HIS A 41 3.57 -2.64 -2.94
CA HIS A 41 3.66 -4.07 -3.22
C HIS A 41 3.94 -4.38 -4.70
N TYR A 42 3.41 -3.58 -5.64
CA TYR A 42 3.65 -3.75 -7.08
C TYR A 42 4.74 -2.82 -7.62
N PHE A 43 4.78 -1.57 -7.16
CA PHE A 43 5.59 -0.49 -7.72
C PHE A 43 6.53 0.15 -6.69
N GLY A 44 6.69 -0.46 -5.51
CA GLY A 44 7.58 0.03 -4.44
C GLY A 44 9.03 0.21 -4.90
N THR A 45 9.47 -0.58 -5.88
CA THR A 45 10.79 -0.44 -6.51
C THR A 45 10.72 -0.07 -7.99
N PHE A 46 9.62 0.51 -8.44
CA PHE A 46 9.51 1.04 -9.80
C PHE A 46 10.56 2.15 -10.03
N ARG A 47 11.28 2.07 -11.16
CA ARG A 47 12.26 3.07 -11.56
C ARG A 47 11.73 3.83 -12.78
N PRO A 48 11.28 5.09 -12.62
CA PRO A 48 10.71 5.85 -13.73
C PRO A 48 11.77 6.15 -14.80
N ALA A 49 11.32 6.30 -16.04
CA ALA A 49 12.16 6.70 -17.17
C ALA A 49 11.87 8.16 -17.57
N ASN A 50 12.67 8.72 -18.48
CA ASN A 50 12.38 10.00 -19.16
C ASN A 50 12.17 11.20 -18.22
N GLY A 51 12.91 11.25 -17.10
CA GLY A 51 12.85 12.36 -16.14
C GLY A 51 11.59 12.39 -15.26
N GLN A 52 10.72 11.37 -15.35
CA GLN A 52 9.60 11.22 -14.43
C GLN A 52 10.08 10.94 -13.00
N ARG A 53 9.21 11.21 -12.03
CA ARG A 53 9.48 11.00 -10.59
C ARG A 53 8.39 10.15 -10.00
N VAL A 54 8.76 9.33 -9.02
CA VAL A 54 7.86 8.51 -8.21
C VAL A 54 8.28 8.65 -6.75
N THR A 55 7.31 8.67 -5.85
CA THR A 55 7.57 8.50 -4.41
C THR A 55 7.27 7.06 -4.04
N ASN A 56 8.30 6.26 -3.76
CA ASN A 56 8.15 4.84 -3.42
C ASN A 56 9.19 4.41 -2.38
N LEU A 57 9.46 3.10 -2.30
CA LEU A 57 10.37 2.53 -1.31
C LEU A 57 11.85 2.88 -1.55
N LEU A 58 12.20 3.43 -2.72
CA LEU A 58 13.59 3.68 -3.09
C LEU A 58 14.10 5.06 -2.65
N ASP A 59 15.35 5.10 -2.22
CA ASP A 59 16.11 6.33 -2.04
C ASP A 59 16.63 6.89 -3.38
N ARG A 60 17.37 8.02 -3.31
CA ARG A 60 17.96 8.66 -4.50
C ARG A 60 19.01 7.80 -5.22
N ALA A 61 19.59 6.81 -4.53
CA ALA A 61 20.55 5.88 -5.11
C ALA A 61 19.87 4.61 -5.64
N GLY A 62 18.54 4.51 -5.57
CA GLY A 62 17.78 3.37 -6.03
C GLY A 62 17.88 2.16 -5.11
N ARG A 63 18.21 2.34 -3.83
CA ARG A 63 18.18 1.29 -2.79
C ARG A 63 16.92 1.45 -1.94
N ILE A 64 16.50 0.40 -1.23
CA ILE A 64 15.42 0.56 -0.23
C ILE A 64 15.86 1.62 0.78
N ASP A 65 15.01 2.63 0.97
CA ASP A 65 15.31 3.78 1.82
C ASP A 65 15.49 3.35 3.28
N ALA A 66 16.61 3.76 3.86
CA ALA A 66 16.97 3.42 5.24
C ALA A 66 15.96 3.94 6.27
N LYS A 67 15.10 4.91 5.92
CA LYS A 67 14.01 5.37 6.81
C LYS A 67 13.03 4.26 7.19
N PHE A 68 12.94 3.19 6.41
CA PHE A 68 12.07 2.06 6.69
C PHE A 68 12.73 1.02 7.61
N LEU A 69 14.04 1.11 7.85
CA LEU A 69 14.77 0.18 8.69
C LEU A 69 14.30 0.29 10.14
N GLY A 70 13.81 -0.81 10.71
CA GLY A 70 13.33 -0.86 12.09
C GLY A 70 12.00 -0.14 12.30
N LEU A 71 11.30 0.27 11.23
CA LEU A 71 10.10 1.10 11.35
C LEU A 71 8.95 0.35 12.03
N GLN A 72 8.80 -0.96 11.78
CA GLN A 72 7.66 -1.70 12.32
C GLN A 72 7.90 -2.09 13.78
N THR A 73 6.90 -1.87 14.61
CA THR A 73 6.96 -2.10 16.05
C THR A 73 5.97 -3.15 16.50
N ASN A 74 6.27 -3.81 17.61
CA ASN A 74 5.33 -4.67 18.31
C ASN A 74 4.30 -3.82 19.10
N PRO A 75 3.29 -4.44 19.74
CA PRO A 75 2.28 -3.71 20.50
C PRO A 75 2.85 -2.83 21.63
N ALA A 76 4.03 -3.15 22.15
CA ALA A 76 4.72 -2.36 23.17
C ALA A 76 5.53 -1.17 22.58
N GLY A 77 5.44 -0.93 21.27
CA GLY A 77 6.17 0.12 20.57
C GLY A 77 7.66 -0.18 20.35
N ILE A 78 8.09 -1.42 20.57
CA ILE A 78 9.49 -1.84 20.40
C ILE A 78 9.67 -2.30 18.95
N PRO A 79 10.64 -1.76 18.19
CA PRO A 79 10.98 -2.24 16.85
C PRO A 79 11.24 -3.75 16.82
N TYR A 80 10.71 -4.43 15.82
CA TYR A 80 11.07 -5.83 15.59
C TYR A 80 12.56 -5.93 15.21
N PRO A 81 13.37 -6.77 15.89
CA PRO A 81 14.76 -7.00 15.50
C PRO A 81 14.84 -7.78 14.17
N THR A 82 13.96 -8.78 14.01
CA THR A 82 13.70 -9.53 12.79
C THR A 82 12.19 -9.66 12.60
N LEU A 83 11.74 -9.79 11.36
CA LEU A 83 10.31 -9.86 11.07
C LEU A 83 9.71 -11.18 11.58
N PRO A 84 8.53 -11.15 12.23
CA PRO A 84 7.81 -12.37 12.58
C PRO A 84 7.29 -13.05 11.31
N LEU A 85 7.69 -14.29 11.04
CA LEU A 85 7.31 -14.99 9.81
C LEU A 85 6.22 -16.04 10.06
N PRO A 86 5.36 -16.34 9.07
CA PRO A 86 4.29 -17.32 9.20
C PRO A 86 4.80 -18.76 9.00
N TYR A 87 5.74 -19.20 9.85
CA TYR A 87 6.34 -20.54 9.83
C TYR A 87 5.26 -21.64 9.77
N GLY A 88 5.45 -22.60 8.88
CA GLY A 88 4.55 -23.73 8.64
C GLY A 88 3.24 -23.40 7.91
N ARG A 89 2.97 -22.11 7.63
CA ARG A 89 1.83 -21.69 6.79
C ARG A 89 2.26 -21.36 5.37
N ILE A 90 3.44 -20.77 5.23
CA ILE A 90 4.03 -20.44 3.92
C ILE A 90 5.43 -21.06 3.87
N PRO A 91 5.61 -22.19 3.17
CA PRO A 91 6.87 -22.94 3.17
C PRO A 91 8.11 -22.12 2.81
N GLY A 92 7.96 -21.11 1.94
CA GLY A 92 9.06 -20.23 1.55
C GLY A 92 9.70 -19.45 2.71
N PHE A 93 9.03 -19.31 3.85
CA PHE A 93 9.54 -18.55 5.00
C PHE A 93 10.10 -19.42 6.13
N ASP A 94 10.10 -20.76 6.00
CA ASP A 94 10.32 -21.66 7.15
C ASP A 94 11.75 -21.61 7.74
N ALA A 95 12.74 -21.17 6.97
CA ALA A 95 14.15 -21.17 7.36
C ALA A 95 14.84 -19.82 7.08
N VAL A 96 14.08 -18.72 7.11
CA VAL A 96 14.58 -17.39 6.76
C VAL A 96 14.49 -16.47 7.97
N GLU A 97 15.46 -15.58 8.09
CA GLU A 97 15.36 -14.41 8.96
C GLU A 97 15.41 -13.16 8.09
N LEU A 98 14.38 -12.31 8.21
CA LEU A 98 14.29 -11.08 7.45
C LEU A 98 14.47 -9.87 8.37
N PRO A 99 15.26 -8.87 7.96
CA PRO A 99 15.35 -7.62 8.70
C PRO A 99 14.00 -6.90 8.67
N ASN A 100 13.76 -6.05 9.67
CA ASN A 100 12.61 -5.15 9.70
C ASN A 100 12.75 -4.04 8.64
N LEU A 101 12.50 -4.41 7.39
CA LEU A 101 12.68 -3.60 6.19
C LEU A 101 11.84 -4.20 5.04
N PRO A 102 11.31 -3.39 4.11
CA PRO A 102 10.74 -3.92 2.87
C PRO A 102 11.72 -4.80 2.10
N PHE A 103 11.22 -5.89 1.52
CA PHE A 103 12.06 -6.92 0.90
C PHE A 103 11.43 -7.52 -0.37
N HIS A 104 12.27 -8.13 -1.20
CA HIS A 104 11.84 -8.82 -2.42
C HIS A 104 11.11 -10.11 -2.06
N LEU A 105 9.82 -10.17 -2.37
CA LEU A 105 8.92 -11.22 -1.92
C LEU A 105 9.02 -12.51 -2.74
N ALA A 106 9.24 -12.40 -4.05
CA ALA A 106 9.13 -13.52 -4.99
C ALA A 106 9.96 -14.77 -4.65
N PRO A 107 11.18 -14.68 -4.07
CA PRO A 107 11.92 -15.86 -3.66
C PRO A 107 11.20 -16.75 -2.62
N TYR A 108 10.26 -16.18 -1.86
CA TYR A 108 9.53 -16.85 -0.79
C TYR A 108 8.07 -17.09 -1.16
N LEU A 109 7.48 -16.15 -1.89
CA LEU A 109 6.11 -16.21 -2.37
C LEU A 109 6.08 -15.67 -3.81
N PRO A 110 6.22 -16.53 -4.83
CA PRO A 110 6.17 -16.14 -6.24
C PRO A 110 4.85 -15.46 -6.63
N ALA A 111 4.89 -14.55 -7.60
CA ALA A 111 3.73 -13.76 -8.02
C ALA A 111 2.59 -14.59 -8.64
N ASP A 112 2.90 -15.77 -9.17
CA ASP A 112 1.96 -16.75 -9.71
C ASP A 112 1.51 -17.79 -8.67
N SER A 113 1.96 -17.67 -7.43
CA SER A 113 1.59 -18.57 -6.35
C SER A 113 0.13 -18.36 -5.92
N ASN A 114 -0.59 -19.46 -5.70
CA ASN A 114 -1.96 -19.45 -5.19
C ASN A 114 -2.02 -19.67 -3.66
N VAL A 115 -0.99 -19.28 -2.93
CA VAL A 115 -1.02 -19.36 -1.45
C VAL A 115 -2.06 -18.38 -0.93
N HIS A 116 -3.01 -18.90 -0.15
CA HIS A 116 -4.02 -18.11 0.54
C HIS A 116 -3.38 -17.32 1.69
N TRP A 117 -2.85 -16.16 1.36
CA TRP A 117 -2.33 -15.19 2.31
C TRP A 117 -2.85 -13.80 1.94
N ASP A 118 -3.70 -13.26 2.82
CA ASP A 118 -4.41 -12.01 2.64
C ASP A 118 -4.31 -11.18 3.93
N PRO A 119 -3.52 -10.09 3.93
CA PRO A 119 -3.46 -9.17 5.05
C PRO A 119 -4.82 -8.57 5.38
N GLU A 120 -5.06 -8.31 6.65
CA GLU A 120 -6.31 -7.73 7.12
C GLU A 120 -6.49 -6.31 6.58
N HIS A 121 -7.65 -6.05 6.01
CA HIS A 121 -7.96 -4.80 5.32
C HIS A 121 -9.32 -4.25 5.75
N ARG A 122 -9.72 -4.50 7.01
CA ARG A 122 -10.89 -3.86 7.65
C ARG A 122 -10.61 -2.41 8.01
N PHE A 123 -11.67 -1.60 7.94
CA PHE A 123 -11.65 -0.14 8.17
C PHE A 123 -10.82 0.27 9.41
N PHE A 124 -11.19 -0.24 10.60
CA PHE A 124 -10.51 0.12 11.85
C PHE A 124 -9.11 -0.49 11.96
N ARG A 125 -8.86 -1.65 11.33
CA ARG A 125 -7.54 -2.29 11.31
C ARG A 125 -6.56 -1.41 10.55
N MET A 126 -6.90 -1.00 9.34
CA MET A 126 -6.05 -0.18 8.49
C MET A 126 -5.74 1.18 9.13
N MET A 127 -6.73 1.79 9.81
CA MET A 127 -6.47 3.01 10.57
C MET A 127 -5.43 2.80 11.69
N ALA A 128 -5.53 1.67 12.40
CA ALA A 128 -4.58 1.33 13.45
C ALA A 128 -3.18 1.00 12.91
N GLU A 129 -3.08 0.43 11.70
CA GLU A 129 -1.81 0.17 11.00
C GLU A 129 -1.09 1.46 10.60
N VAL A 130 -1.85 2.41 10.02
CA VAL A 130 -1.35 3.75 9.65
C VAL A 130 -0.91 4.55 10.88
N ASN A 131 -1.58 4.33 12.01
CA ASN A 131 -1.19 4.83 13.32
C ASN A 131 -0.93 6.34 13.36
N ASN A 132 -1.91 7.13 12.93
CA ASN A 132 -1.79 8.59 12.82
C ASN A 132 -0.60 9.06 11.96
N GLY A 133 -0.23 8.28 10.94
CA GLY A 133 0.86 8.60 10.02
C GLY A 133 2.23 8.10 10.46
N ARG A 134 2.34 7.40 11.59
CA ARG A 134 3.62 6.76 11.99
C ARG A 134 3.98 5.57 11.12
N MET A 135 2.99 4.90 10.52
CA MET A 135 3.19 3.81 9.55
C MET A 135 4.00 2.63 10.10
N ASP A 136 3.85 2.33 11.39
CA ASP A 136 4.74 1.46 12.19
C ASP A 136 4.04 0.20 12.74
N ARG A 137 2.78 -0.08 12.32
CA ARG A 137 1.96 -1.17 12.87
C ARG A 137 1.48 -2.21 11.85
N PHE A 138 1.84 -2.09 10.57
CA PHE A 138 1.45 -3.05 9.53
C PHE A 138 1.85 -4.47 9.89
N VAL A 139 3.09 -4.68 10.38
CA VAL A 139 3.54 -6.03 10.77
C VAL A 139 2.77 -6.56 11.97
N ALA A 140 2.52 -5.75 13.00
CA ALA A 140 1.86 -6.21 14.22
C ALA A 140 0.38 -6.55 14.03
N LEU A 141 -0.26 -5.93 13.05
CA LEU A 141 -1.69 -6.02 12.78
C LEU A 141 -2.04 -6.80 11.50
N ALA A 142 -1.03 -7.39 10.84
CA ALA A 142 -1.11 -7.95 9.50
C ALA A 142 -2.20 -9.00 9.28
N LEU A 143 -2.42 -9.93 10.22
CA LEU A 143 -3.34 -11.06 10.04
C LEU A 143 -4.35 -11.14 11.18
N GLU A 144 -5.53 -11.70 10.92
CA GLU A 144 -6.54 -11.96 11.95
C GLU A 144 -6.25 -13.27 12.70
N ARG A 145 -6.60 -13.30 13.99
CA ARG A 145 -6.75 -14.54 14.77
C ARG A 145 -7.98 -14.48 15.67
N ARG A 146 -8.38 -15.65 16.18
CA ARG A 146 -9.36 -15.74 17.27
C ARG A 146 -8.69 -15.42 18.60
N SER A 147 -9.35 -14.58 19.40
CA SER A 147 -8.96 -14.37 20.79
C SER A 147 -9.09 -15.66 21.60
N LYS A 148 -8.22 -15.81 22.61
CA LYS A 148 -8.33 -16.84 23.63
C LYS A 148 -9.01 -16.34 24.92
N LEU A 149 -9.30 -15.04 24.99
CA LEU A 149 -9.93 -14.39 26.13
C LEU A 149 -11.44 -14.65 26.11
N SER A 150 -12.04 -14.68 27.30
CA SER A 150 -13.49 -14.69 27.46
C SER A 150 -14.12 -13.35 27.07
N THR A 151 -15.41 -13.36 26.74
CA THR A 151 -16.15 -12.13 26.43
C THR A 151 -16.05 -11.07 27.53
N ALA A 152 -16.02 -11.48 28.80
CA ALA A 152 -15.91 -10.58 29.94
C ALA A 152 -14.52 -9.94 30.07
N GLU A 153 -13.46 -10.63 29.60
CA GLU A 153 -12.11 -10.08 29.54
C GLU A 153 -11.96 -9.12 28.35
N LEU A 154 -12.50 -9.49 27.19
CA LEU A 154 -12.51 -8.64 26.00
C LEU A 154 -13.23 -7.31 26.24
N ALA A 155 -14.33 -7.33 27.00
CA ALA A 155 -15.08 -6.12 27.34
C ALA A 155 -14.29 -5.10 28.18
N LYS A 156 -13.16 -5.50 28.76
CA LYS A 156 -12.29 -4.63 29.56
C LYS A 156 -11.16 -4.01 28.75
N LEU A 157 -10.89 -4.52 27.55
CA LEU A 157 -9.82 -4.04 26.70
C LEU A 157 -10.23 -2.73 26.03
N SER A 158 -9.27 -1.83 25.88
CA SER A 158 -9.41 -0.71 24.95
C SER A 158 -9.54 -1.24 23.51
N PRO A 159 -10.11 -0.45 22.57
CA PRO A 159 -10.17 -0.83 21.16
C PRO A 159 -8.80 -1.19 20.56
N GLU A 160 -7.74 -0.55 21.04
CA GLU A 160 -6.37 -0.82 20.60
C GLU A 160 -5.86 -2.17 21.11
N GLU A 161 -5.99 -2.44 22.41
CA GLU A 161 -5.62 -3.73 23.00
C GLU A 161 -6.40 -4.88 22.36
N LEU A 162 -7.71 -4.68 22.13
CA LEU A 162 -8.55 -5.62 21.42
C LEU A 162 -8.05 -5.85 19.99
N GLY A 163 -7.65 -4.78 19.30
CA GLY A 163 -7.03 -4.86 17.98
C GLY A 163 -5.81 -5.77 17.99
N PHE A 164 -4.86 -5.52 18.88
CA PHE A 164 -3.65 -6.35 18.96
C PHE A 164 -3.92 -7.79 19.41
N ASP A 165 -4.88 -8.01 20.33
CA ASP A 165 -5.25 -9.36 20.75
C ASP A 165 -5.87 -10.18 19.62
N LEU A 166 -6.61 -9.53 18.71
CA LEU A 166 -7.20 -10.17 17.53
C LEU A 166 -6.25 -10.25 16.34
N ALA A 167 -4.98 -9.88 16.50
CA ALA A 167 -4.00 -9.87 15.43
C ALA A 167 -2.93 -10.97 15.60
N THR A 168 -2.40 -11.44 14.47
CA THR A 168 -1.15 -12.20 14.41
C THR A 168 -0.14 -11.40 13.60
N PRO A 169 1.03 -11.07 14.18
CA PRO A 169 2.06 -10.37 13.43
C PRO A 169 2.57 -11.17 12.22
N SER A 170 2.82 -10.50 11.10
CA SER A 170 3.31 -11.16 9.88
C SER A 170 4.17 -10.23 9.02
N GLY A 171 5.45 -10.60 8.89
CA GLY A 171 6.47 -9.90 8.10
C GLY A 171 6.20 -9.81 6.60
N PRO A 172 5.59 -10.81 5.93
CA PRO A 172 5.34 -10.74 4.49
C PRO A 172 4.49 -9.55 4.03
N VAL A 173 3.82 -8.82 4.94
CA VAL A 173 3.15 -7.54 4.66
C VAL A 173 4.10 -6.45 4.16
N LEU A 174 5.40 -6.55 4.44
CA LEU A 174 6.43 -5.66 3.91
C LEU A 174 7.03 -6.14 2.57
N GLY A 175 6.61 -7.30 2.09
CA GLY A 175 7.09 -7.87 0.84
C GLY A 175 6.59 -7.08 -0.36
N HIS A 176 7.46 -6.88 -1.34
CA HIS A 176 7.12 -6.29 -2.63
C HIS A 176 7.65 -7.14 -3.79
N TYR A 177 6.97 -7.06 -4.92
CA TYR A 177 7.46 -7.59 -6.19
C TYR A 177 8.37 -6.59 -6.90
N ARG A 178 9.14 -7.11 -7.85
CA ARG A 178 9.99 -6.35 -8.76
C ARG A 178 9.50 -6.50 -10.20
N ALA A 179 10.13 -5.75 -11.10
CA ALA A 179 9.76 -5.72 -12.52
C ALA A 179 9.88 -7.09 -13.19
N GLU A 180 10.86 -7.90 -12.76
CA GLU A 180 11.06 -9.27 -13.23
C GLU A 180 9.96 -10.25 -12.78
N ASP A 181 9.31 -10.00 -11.65
CA ASP A 181 8.28 -10.89 -11.10
C ASP A 181 6.90 -10.62 -11.72
N ILE A 182 6.61 -9.34 -12.02
CA ILE A 182 5.32 -8.88 -12.59
C ILE A 182 5.54 -8.00 -13.84
N PRO A 183 6.20 -8.52 -14.89
CA PRO A 183 6.69 -7.73 -16.02
C PRO A 183 5.59 -7.00 -16.78
N PHE A 184 4.39 -7.58 -16.88
CA PHE A 184 3.27 -6.97 -17.57
C PHE A 184 2.87 -5.61 -16.94
N TYR A 185 2.75 -5.54 -15.61
CA TYR A 185 2.39 -4.30 -14.91
C TYR A 185 3.46 -3.21 -15.06
N HIS A 186 4.74 -3.58 -14.95
CA HIS A 186 5.83 -2.63 -15.13
C HIS A 186 5.94 -2.13 -16.57
N GLN A 187 5.70 -2.99 -17.56
CA GLN A 187 5.66 -2.57 -18.97
C GLN A 187 4.53 -1.56 -19.24
N LEU A 188 3.35 -1.77 -18.65
CA LEU A 188 2.26 -0.79 -18.74
C LEU A 188 2.65 0.54 -18.10
N ALA A 189 3.25 0.51 -16.91
CA ALA A 189 3.71 1.72 -16.22
C ALA A 189 4.80 2.50 -16.98
N HIS A 190 5.64 1.82 -17.78
CA HIS A 190 6.64 2.47 -18.63
C HIS A 190 6.07 3.03 -19.93
N ARG A 191 5.02 2.41 -20.49
CA ARG A 191 4.41 2.81 -21.76
C ARG A 191 3.28 3.83 -21.60
N TYR A 192 2.65 3.85 -20.44
CA TYR A 192 1.48 4.68 -20.14
C TYR A 192 1.70 5.47 -18.86
N VAL A 193 0.62 6.07 -18.34
CA VAL A 193 0.65 6.87 -17.13
C VAL A 193 0.45 5.97 -15.91
N LEU A 194 1.37 6.07 -14.95
CA LEU A 194 1.21 5.51 -13.60
C LEU A 194 0.89 6.66 -12.63
N PHE A 195 -0.18 6.52 -11.85
CA PHE A 195 -0.48 7.43 -10.76
C PHE A 195 0.12 6.90 -9.44
N ASP A 196 1.05 7.65 -8.84
CA ASP A 196 1.71 7.29 -7.57
C ASP A 196 1.07 7.98 -6.34
N ARG A 197 -0.03 8.70 -6.56
CA ARG A 197 -0.84 9.38 -5.53
C ARG A 197 -2.34 9.13 -5.74
N PHE A 198 -2.68 7.90 -6.09
CA PHE A 198 -4.05 7.43 -6.20
C PHE A 198 -4.38 6.59 -4.97
N TYR A 199 -5.32 7.07 -4.15
CA TYR A 199 -5.68 6.45 -2.88
C TYR A 199 -7.08 5.89 -2.96
N GLN A 200 -7.32 4.84 -2.19
CA GLN A 200 -8.67 4.36 -1.91
C GLN A 200 -9.55 5.49 -1.36
N ALA A 201 -10.83 5.49 -1.71
CA ALA A 201 -11.77 6.53 -1.30
C ALA A 201 -12.07 6.48 0.21
N MET A 202 -12.03 5.27 0.77
CA MET A 202 -12.14 5.03 2.21
C MET A 202 -11.17 3.93 2.65
N SER A 203 -10.75 3.97 3.91
CA SER A 203 -10.08 2.82 4.53
C SER A 203 -11.02 1.62 4.52
N GLY A 204 -10.49 0.41 4.42
CA GLY A 204 -11.29 -0.81 4.53
C GLY A 204 -11.38 -1.62 3.24
N GLY A 205 -12.25 -2.62 3.27
CA GLY A 205 -12.30 -3.64 2.23
C GLY A 205 -13.05 -3.25 0.96
N SER A 206 -13.24 -4.26 0.12
CA SER A 206 -13.59 -4.12 -1.29
C SER A 206 -14.97 -3.49 -1.52
N THR A 207 -15.98 -3.83 -0.73
CA THR A 207 -17.36 -3.36 -0.96
C THR A 207 -17.50 -1.83 -0.94
N GLY A 208 -16.93 -1.17 0.07
CA GLY A 208 -17.03 0.29 0.20
C GLY A 208 -16.33 1.01 -0.95
N ASN A 209 -15.11 0.58 -1.29
CA ASN A 209 -14.34 1.17 -2.37
C ASN A 209 -14.93 0.86 -3.76
N ALA A 210 -15.57 -0.29 -3.96
CA ALA A 210 -16.30 -0.60 -5.19
C ALA A 210 -17.53 0.31 -5.38
N LEU A 211 -18.24 0.67 -4.31
CA LEU A 211 -19.34 1.62 -4.38
C LEU A 211 -18.84 3.02 -4.77
N TYR A 212 -17.76 3.50 -4.15
CA TYR A 212 -17.14 4.79 -4.52
C TYR A 212 -16.62 4.87 -5.96
N LEU A 213 -16.30 3.72 -6.58
CA LEU A 213 -15.86 3.69 -7.97
C LEU A 213 -16.98 4.09 -8.94
N VAL A 214 -18.24 3.84 -8.57
CA VAL A 214 -19.40 3.96 -9.49
C VAL A 214 -20.43 5.00 -9.05
N ALA A 215 -20.40 5.47 -7.80
CA ALA A 215 -21.42 6.32 -7.20
C ALA A 215 -20.84 7.46 -6.36
#